data_AF-K1YD62-F1
#
_entry.id   AF-K1YD62-F1
#
_cell.length_a   1.000
_cell.length_b   1.000
_cell.length_c   1.000
_cell.angle_alpha   90.00
_cell.angle_beta   90.00
_cell.angle_gamma   90.00
#
_symmetry.space_group_name_H-M   'P 1'
#
loop_
_entity.id
_entity.type
_entity.pdbx_description
1 polymer ?
#
loop_
_entity_poly.entity_id
_entity_poly.type
_entity_poly.pdbx_seq_one_letter_code
_entity_poly.pdbx_strand_id
1 'polypeptide(L)'
;MIETIKIFVGNHPFLTLLMSCAAFSLALYFRGKVKAIEMAEYLVEHQDDLAPESLLEEAAQDASDRGKLKAFNQLLDKVIADHGRDGITMGHVCWIAQELDSDKRGSKQNRKG
;
A
#
# COMPACT_ATOMS: atom_id res chain seq x y z
N MET A 1 -22.37 3.67 37.41
CA MET A 1 -21.88 3.31 36.05
C MET A 1 -20.82 2.20 36.13
N ILE A 2 -19.73 2.37 36.89
CA ILE A 2 -18.68 1.33 37.04
C ILE A 2 -19.18 0.04 37.71
N GLU A 3 -20.06 0.13 38.72
CA GLU A 3 -20.63 -1.06 39.38
C GLU A 3 -21.57 -1.85 38.47
N THR A 4 -22.35 -1.15 37.63
CA THR A 4 -23.24 -1.76 36.64
C THR A 4 -22.45 -2.57 35.61
N ILE A 5 -21.27 -2.08 35.21
CA ILE A 5 -20.36 -2.79 34.31
C ILE A 5 -19.80 -4.04 34.98
N LYS A 6 -19.39 -3.98 36.25
CA LYS A 6 -18.88 -5.15 36.99
C LYS A 6 -19.92 -6.26 37.12
N ILE A 7 -21.17 -5.90 37.42
CA ILE A 7 -22.29 -6.86 37.52
C ILE A 7 -22.57 -7.50 36.15
N PHE A 8 -22.60 -6.70 35.08
CA PHE A 8 -22.83 -7.20 33.72
C PHE A 8 -21.70 -8.14 33.24
N VAL A 9 -20.43 -7.79 33.51
CA VAL A 9 -19.26 -8.61 33.17
C VAL A 9 -19.27 -9.94 33.92
N GLY A 10 -19.67 -9.94 35.20
CA GLY A 10 -19.81 -11.17 35.98
C GLY A 10 -20.95 -12.07 35.51
N ASN A 11 -22.04 -11.48 35.00
CA ASN A 11 -23.25 -12.24 34.62
C ASN A 11 -23.19 -12.82 33.20
N HIS A 12 -22.42 -12.20 32.28
CA HIS A 12 -22.31 -12.64 30.89
C HIS A 12 -20.86 -12.60 30.37
N PRO A 13 -19.96 -13.44 30.91
CA PRO A 13 -18.55 -13.44 30.56
C PRO A 13 -18.30 -13.68 29.06
N PHE A 14 -19.12 -14.52 28.42
CA PHE A 14 -19.05 -14.79 26.98
C PHE A 14 -19.39 -13.58 26.11
N LEU A 15 -20.42 -12.81 26.47
CA LEU A 15 -20.78 -11.58 25.74
C LEU A 15 -19.69 -10.52 25.85
N THR A 16 -19.08 -10.38 27.04
CA THR A 16 -17.97 -9.45 27.22
C THR A 16 -16.72 -9.83 26.44
N LEU A 17 -16.42 -11.14 26.35
CA LEU A 17 -15.33 -11.65 25.53
C LEU A 17 -15.58 -11.41 24.03
N LEU A 18 -16.81 -11.62 23.56
CA LEU A 18 -17.16 -11.35 22.16
C LEU A 18 -17.04 -9.86 21.82
N MET A 19 -17.50 -8.98 22.70
CA MET A 19 -17.41 -7.53 22.50
C MET A 19 -15.95 -7.04 22.53
N SER A 20 -15.09 -7.60 23.39
CA SER A 20 -13.67 -7.25 23.40
C SER A 20 -12.94 -7.77 22.16
N CYS A 21 -13.24 -8.99 21.70
CA CYS A 21 -12.74 -9.51 20.43
C CYS A 21 -13.20 -8.65 19.23
N ALA A 22 -14.46 -8.22 19.21
CA ALA A 22 -14.99 -7.34 18.16
C ALA A 22 -14.30 -5.96 18.17
N ALA A 23 -14.15 -5.35 19.35
CA ALA A 23 -13.44 -4.08 19.50
C ALA A 23 -11.96 -4.18 19.09
N PHE A 24 -11.29 -5.27 19.45
CA PHE A 24 -9.90 -5.51 19.07
C PHE A 24 -9.75 -5.72 17.55
N SER A 25 -10.64 -6.49 16.94
CA SER A 25 -10.67 -6.69 15.49
C SER A 25 -10.89 -5.37 14.75
N LEU A 26 -11.78 -4.52 15.27
CA LEU A 26 -12.04 -3.19 14.72
C LEU A 26 -10.81 -2.28 14.86
N ALA A 27 -10.13 -2.31 16.00
CA ALA A 27 -8.90 -1.54 16.23
C ALA A 27 -7.76 -1.98 15.28
N LEU A 28 -7.59 -3.28 15.05
CA LEU A 28 -6.60 -3.79 14.08
C LEU A 28 -6.93 -3.33 12.66
N TYR A 29 -8.20 -3.37 12.27
CA TYR A 29 -8.65 -2.89 10.95
C TYR A 29 -8.38 -1.39 10.77
N PHE A 30 -8.70 -0.56 11.76
CA PHE A 30 -8.43 0.88 11.69
C PHE A 30 -6.93 1.20 11.71
N ARG A 31 -6.13 0.47 12.50
CA ARG A 31 -4.68 0.69 12.57
C ARG A 31 -4.00 0.46 11.21
N GLY A 32 -4.46 -0.52 10.43
CA GLY A 32 -3.97 -0.74 9.07
C GLY A 32 -4.34 0.41 8.11
N LYS A 33 -5.55 0.94 8.24
CA LYS A 33 -6.03 2.07 7.41
C LYS A 33 -5.32 3.38 7.73
N VAL A 34 -5.08 3.69 8.99
CA VAL A 34 -4.38 4.92 9.40
C VAL A 34 -2.97 4.95 8.80
N LYS A 35 -2.22 3.86 8.92
CA LYS A 35 -0.87 3.76 8.33
C LYS A 35 -0.87 3.92 6.81
N ALA A 36 -1.87 3.37 6.12
CA ALA A 36 -1.99 3.51 4.67
C ALA A 36 -2.27 4.96 4.26
N ILE A 37 -3.06 5.68 5.05
CA ILE A 37 -3.34 7.10 4.83
C ILE A 37 -2.08 7.94 5.10
N GLU A 38 -1.39 7.72 6.22
CA GLU A 38 -0.14 8.41 6.55
C GLU A 38 0.93 8.19 5.47
N MET A 39 1.04 6.97 4.92
CA MET A 39 1.97 6.71 3.81
C MET A 39 1.53 7.38 2.51
N ALA A 40 0.23 7.43 2.22
CA ALA A 40 -0.27 8.13 1.05
C ALA A 40 -0.01 9.65 1.17
N GLU A 41 -0.20 10.22 2.36
CA GLU A 41 0.10 11.62 2.66
C GLU A 41 1.59 11.91 2.49
N TYR A 42 2.46 11.08 3.08
CA TYR A 42 3.91 11.18 2.90
C TYR A 42 4.34 11.11 1.42
N LEU A 43 3.77 10.18 0.65
CA LEU A 43 4.07 10.04 -0.77
C LEU A 43 3.60 11.23 -1.59
N VAL A 44 2.45 11.81 -1.28
CA VAL A 44 1.95 13.02 -1.95
C VAL A 44 2.82 14.22 -1.62
N GLU A 45 3.26 14.36 -0.37
CA GLU A 45 4.13 15.47 0.05
C GLU A 45 5.53 15.41 -0.60
N HIS A 46 6.07 14.20 -0.80
CA HIS A 46 7.43 13.99 -1.30
C HIS A 46 7.47 13.50 -2.76
N GLN A 47 6.37 13.61 -3.50
CA GLN A 47 6.28 13.08 -4.87
C GLN A 47 7.26 13.75 -5.85
N ASP A 48 7.59 15.02 -5.61
CA ASP A 48 8.48 15.82 -6.44
C ASP A 48 9.96 15.68 -6.02
N ASP A 49 10.21 15.01 -4.88
CA ASP A 49 11.57 14.74 -4.41
C ASP A 49 12.24 13.69 -5.27
N LEU A 50 13.56 13.84 -5.45
CA LEU A 50 14.37 12.88 -6.18
C LEU A 50 14.29 11.51 -5.51
N ALA A 51 14.03 10.48 -6.33
CA ALA A 51 14.01 9.11 -5.86
C ALA A 51 15.43 8.71 -5.46
N PRO A 52 15.66 8.25 -4.22
CA PRO A 52 16.96 7.72 -3.84
C PRO A 52 17.25 6.46 -4.66
N GLU A 53 18.51 6.26 -5.03
CA GLU A 53 18.94 5.11 -5.85
C GLU A 53 18.54 3.77 -5.21
N SER A 54 18.60 3.68 -3.87
CA SER A 54 18.15 2.51 -3.13
C SER A 54 16.68 2.16 -3.37
N LEU A 55 15.80 3.16 -3.55
CA LEU A 55 14.39 2.93 -3.84
C LEU A 55 14.18 2.39 -5.26
N LEU A 56 15.01 2.84 -6.22
CA LEU A 56 14.98 2.32 -7.58
C LEU A 56 15.46 0.87 -7.62
N GLU A 57 16.50 0.53 -6.87
CA GLU A 57 16.99 -0.84 -6.71
C GLU A 57 15.94 -1.75 -6.06
N GLU A 58 15.31 -1.30 -4.97
CA GLU A 58 14.22 -2.03 -4.32
C GLU A 58 13.03 -2.24 -5.25
N ALA A 59 12.63 -1.22 -6.01
CA ALA A 59 11.54 -1.31 -6.98
C ALA A 59 11.88 -2.26 -8.15
N ALA A 60 13.13 -2.24 -8.62
CA ALA A 60 13.62 -3.17 -9.63
C ALA A 60 13.63 -4.62 -9.11
N GLN A 61 14.03 -4.82 -7.86
CA GLN A 61 14.01 -6.13 -7.21
C GLN A 61 12.57 -6.65 -7.03
N ASP A 62 11.63 -5.83 -6.55
CA ASP A 62 10.20 -6.20 -6.47
C ASP A 62 9.65 -6.56 -7.87
N ALA A 63 9.97 -5.77 -8.88
CA ALA A 63 9.57 -6.06 -10.25
C ALA A 63 10.17 -7.38 -10.76
N SER A 64 11.42 -7.69 -10.41
CA SER A 64 12.09 -8.95 -10.73
C SER A 64 11.40 -10.14 -10.07
N ASP A 65 11.16 -10.06 -8.77
CA ASP A 65 10.48 -11.11 -7.98
C ASP A 65 9.07 -11.38 -8.51
N ARG A 66 8.44 -10.38 -9.12
CA ARG A 66 7.10 -10.45 -9.73
C ARG A 66 7.12 -10.81 -11.21
N GLY A 67 8.29 -11.07 -11.81
CA GLY A 67 8.46 -11.43 -13.22
C GLY A 67 8.18 -10.29 -14.20
N LYS A 68 8.29 -9.04 -13.75
CA LYS A 68 7.96 -7.80 -14.49
C LYS A 68 9.15 -6.88 -14.72
N LEU A 69 10.37 -7.32 -14.41
CA LEU A 69 11.59 -6.51 -14.54
C LEU A 69 11.72 -5.83 -15.92
N LYS A 70 11.38 -6.54 -17.01
CA LYS A 70 11.41 -5.98 -18.36
C LYS A 70 10.46 -4.78 -18.52
N ALA A 71 9.23 -4.90 -18.03
CA ALA A 71 8.25 -3.82 -18.10
C ALA A 71 8.64 -2.64 -17.20
N PHE A 72 9.20 -2.92 -16.02
CA PHE A 72 9.76 -1.91 -15.13
C PHE A 72 10.86 -1.11 -15.83
N ASN A 73 11.86 -1.79 -16.40
CA ASN A 73 12.96 -1.12 -17.10
C ASN A 73 12.46 -0.29 -18.29
N GLN A 74 11.48 -0.77 -19.06
CA GLN A 74 10.90 -0.01 -20.16
C GLN A 74 10.22 1.28 -19.71
N LEU A 75 9.49 1.24 -18.59
CA LEU A 75 8.85 2.42 -18.04
C LEU A 75 9.88 3.37 -17.41
N LEU A 76 10.92 2.84 -16.77
CA LEU A 76 12.02 3.62 -16.23
C LEU A 76 12.80 4.34 -17.35
N ASP A 77 13.13 3.64 -18.43
CA ASP A 77 13.80 4.22 -19.60
C ASP A 77 12.98 5.36 -20.21
N LYS A 78 11.64 5.23 -20.22
CA LYS A 78 10.75 6.30 -20.66
C LYS A 78 10.85 7.54 -19.77
N VAL A 79 10.83 7.36 -18.45
CA VAL A 79 11.01 8.47 -17.50
C VAL A 79 12.38 9.13 -17.67
N ILE A 80 13.44 8.34 -17.85
CA ILE A 80 14.79 8.85 -18.09
C ILE A 80 14.87 9.63 -19.40
N ALA A 81 14.18 9.19 -20.44
CA ALA A 81 14.14 9.90 -21.72
C ALA A 81 13.46 11.28 -21.60
N ASP A 82 12.39 11.38 -20.79
CA ASP A 82 11.59 12.58 -20.64
C ASP A 82 12.20 13.59 -19.63
N HIS A 83 12.81 13.09 -18.56
CA HIS A 83 13.27 13.91 -17.41
C HIS A 83 14.77 13.88 -17.15
N GLY A 84 15.52 13.00 -17.83
CA GLY A 84 16.91 12.72 -17.53
C GLY A 84 17.08 11.78 -16.34
N ARG A 85 18.29 11.20 -16.20
CA ARG A 85 18.59 10.23 -15.13
C ARG A 85 18.52 10.84 -13.73
N ASP A 86 18.89 12.11 -13.61
CA ASP A 86 18.89 12.84 -12.34
C ASP A 86 17.54 13.50 -12.03
N GLY A 87 16.56 13.39 -12.93
CA GLY A 87 15.21 13.96 -12.79
C GLY A 87 14.16 12.93 -12.34
N ILE A 88 14.58 11.75 -11.87
CA ILE A 88 13.66 10.71 -11.43
C ILE A 88 13.19 11.05 -10.02
N THR A 89 11.89 11.25 -9.85
CA THR A 89 11.27 11.56 -8.56
C THR A 89 10.56 10.34 -7.96
N MET A 90 10.24 10.41 -6.67
CA MET A 90 9.42 9.42 -5.97
C MET A 90 8.09 9.18 -6.68
N GLY A 91 7.46 10.25 -7.19
CA GLY A 91 6.23 10.18 -7.96
C GLY A 91 6.36 9.33 -9.23
N HIS A 92 7.49 9.42 -9.95
CA HIS A 92 7.75 8.56 -11.11
C HIS A 92 7.83 7.08 -10.72
N VAL A 93 8.50 6.74 -9.61
CA VAL A 93 8.60 5.36 -9.13
C VAL A 93 7.22 4.82 -8.75
N CYS A 94 6.40 5.62 -8.06
CA CYS A 94 5.01 5.26 -7.74
C CYS A 94 4.15 5.06 -8.99
N TRP A 95 4.28 5.92 -9.99
CA TRP A 95 3.57 5.78 -11.26
C TRP A 95 3.95 4.48 -11.99
N ILE A 96 5.24 4.14 -12.04
CA ILE A 96 5.71 2.87 -12.62
C ILE A 96 5.08 1.68 -11.89
N ALA A 97 5.08 1.69 -10.56
CA ALA A 97 4.46 0.63 -9.76
C ALA A 97 2.95 0.47 -10.06
N GLN A 98 2.23 1.58 -10.19
CA GLN A 98 0.81 1.59 -10.54
C GLN A 98 0.55 1.04 -11.96
N GLU A 99 1.40 1.38 -12.93
CA GLU A 99 1.27 0.91 -14.31
C GLU A 99 1.51 -0.60 -14.39
N LEU A 100 2.53 -1.09 -13.69
CA LEU A 100 2.79 -2.52 -13.56
C LEU A 100 1.58 -3.25 -12.95
N ASP A 101 0.91 -2.67 -11.96
CA ASP A 101 -0.28 -3.26 -11.33
C ASP A 101 -1.51 -3.23 -12.23
N SER A 102 -1.63 -2.21 -13.09
CA SER A 102 -2.75 -2.05 -14.01
C SER A 102 -2.73 -3.08 -15.13
N ASP A 103 -1.54 -3.48 -15.61
CA ASP A 103 -1.37 -4.55 -16.60
C ASP A 103 -1.93 -5.91 -16.10
N LYS A 104 -1.89 -6.15 -14.78
CA LYS A 104 -2.56 -7.33 -14.16
C LYS A 104 -4.09 -7.25 -14.20
N ARG A 105 -4.69 -6.05 -14.27
CA ARG A 105 -6.17 -5.88 -14.28
C ARG A 105 -6.75 -5.97 -15.69
N GLY A 106 -6.02 -5.52 -16.72
CA GLY A 106 -6.43 -5.63 -18.13
C GLY A 106 -6.48 -7.07 -18.67
N SER A 107 -5.64 -7.96 -18.15
CA SER A 107 -5.59 -9.38 -18.58
C SER A 107 -6.82 -10.21 -18.18
N LYS A 108 -7.56 -9.81 -17.13
CA LYS A 108 -8.77 -10.54 -16.69
C LYS A 108 -10.04 -10.15 -17.42
N GLN A 109 -10.09 -9.02 -18.12
CA GLN A 109 -11.30 -8.54 -18.77
C GLN A 109 -11.47 -9.05 -20.21
N ASN A 110 -10.41 -9.62 -20.81
CA ASN A 110 -10.40 -10.03 -22.23
C ASN A 110 -10.49 -11.56 -22.47
N ARG A 111 -11.19 -12.29 -21.59
CA ARG A 111 -11.51 -13.72 -21.76
C ARG A 111 -13.02 -14.02 -21.85
N LYS A 112 -13.83 -13.01 -22.18
CA LYS A 112 -15.25 -13.14 -22.52
C LYS A 112 -15.58 -12.23 -23.70
N GLY A 113 -15.06 -12.57 -24.86
CA GLY A 113 -15.44 -12.03 -26.16
C GLY A 113 -15.48 -13.17 -27.15
#